data_AF-A0A5N6MCB9-F1
#
_entry.id   AF-A0A5N6MCB9-F1
#
_cell.length_a   1.000
_cell.length_b   1.000
_cell.length_c   1.000
_cell.angle_alpha   90.00
_cell.angle_beta   90.00
_cell.angle_gamma   90.00
#
_symmetry.space_group_name_H-M   'P 1'
#
loop_
_entity.id
_entity.type
_entity.pdbx_description
1 polymer ?
#
loop_
_entity_poly.entity_id
_entity_poly.type
_entity_poly.pdbx_seq_one_letter_code
_entity_poly.pdbx_strand_id
1 'polypeptide(L)'
;MFDTGASHHATNDQSYLHHLSEYGGPDEIVLGNGKTLSISHTGRTSIPTSTRTLSLNDVLLVPHLRNHLVSVAKLCKTNNVSVEFFPFHFFVKDLRTGARLMRGVNINDVYYASTFPHQPIHQLNSSIKTSGSLLSWHHMFGHPSIKVLKLLLNNLGLGYNKMSIASFHCNACSLNKSHKQPFGDDSFKASKPLELIYSDVWGLVQISNDGYAYYIIFVDFYSKYTWLYPIKRKSDVAIPTIQISS
;
A
#
# COMPACT_ATOMS: atom_id res chain seq x y z
N MET A 1 27.58 3.48 -12.91
CA MET A 1 26.49 3.56 -13.92
C MET A 1 26.17 2.16 -14.41
N PHE A 2 24.89 1.82 -14.53
CA PHE A 2 24.40 0.58 -15.14
C PHE A 2 24.06 0.89 -16.59
N ASP A 3 24.73 0.20 -17.50
CA ASP A 3 24.66 0.50 -18.93
C ASP A 3 24.30 -0.77 -19.71
N THR A 4 23.22 -0.68 -20.48
CA THR A 4 22.74 -1.76 -21.36
C THR A 4 23.54 -1.83 -22.66
N GLY A 5 24.19 -0.75 -23.07
CA GLY A 5 25.07 -0.69 -24.26
C GLY A 5 26.51 -1.09 -23.98
N ALA A 6 26.92 -1.19 -22.71
CA ALA A 6 28.28 -1.58 -22.36
C ALA A 6 28.51 -3.09 -22.52
N SER A 7 29.58 -3.46 -23.23
CA SER A 7 30.02 -4.85 -23.38
C SER A 7 30.85 -5.35 -22.20
N HIS A 8 31.46 -4.45 -21.43
CA HIS A 8 32.38 -4.75 -20.33
C HIS A 8 32.05 -3.96 -19.07
N HIS A 9 32.42 -4.51 -17.91
CA HIS A 9 32.55 -3.72 -16.70
C HIS A 9 33.83 -2.91 -16.80
N ALA A 10 33.81 -1.65 -16.37
CA ALA A 10 35.00 -0.81 -16.40
C ALA A 10 35.05 0.13 -15.19
N THR A 11 36.25 0.40 -14.69
CA THR A 11 36.51 1.33 -13.60
C THR A 11 37.77 2.13 -13.89
N ASN A 12 37.87 3.36 -13.39
CA ASN A 12 39.13 4.11 -13.40
C ASN A 12 39.93 3.93 -12.11
N ASP A 13 39.33 3.30 -11.10
CA ASP A 13 39.92 3.17 -9.77
C ASP A 13 40.33 1.72 -9.50
N GLN A 14 41.66 1.54 -9.38
CA GLN A 14 42.32 0.27 -9.09
C GLN A 14 41.97 -0.29 -7.70
N SER A 15 41.66 0.58 -6.72
CA SER A 15 41.40 0.16 -5.34
C SER A 15 40.15 -0.73 -5.20
N TYR A 16 39.23 -0.64 -6.16
CA TYR A 16 38.03 -1.48 -6.22
C TYR A 16 38.28 -2.88 -6.79
N LEU A 17 39.47 -3.13 -7.35
CA LEU A 17 39.79 -4.38 -8.02
C LEU A 17 40.59 -5.30 -7.11
N HIS A 18 40.20 -6.57 -7.13
CA HIS A 18 40.96 -7.68 -6.59
C HIS A 18 41.49 -8.54 -7.73
N HIS A 19 42.60 -9.23 -7.46
CA HIS A 19 43.20 -10.18 -8.42
C HIS A 19 43.53 -9.50 -9.77
N LEU A 20 44.28 -8.40 -9.69
CA LEU A 20 44.69 -7.65 -10.87
C LEU A 20 45.71 -8.43 -11.70
N SER A 21 45.57 -8.30 -13.01
CA SER A 21 46.50 -8.79 -14.03
C SER A 21 46.69 -7.70 -15.07
N GLU A 22 47.91 -7.53 -15.57
CA GLU A 22 48.18 -6.62 -16.67
C GLU A 22 47.33 -7.02 -17.89
N TYR A 23 46.73 -6.03 -18.54
CA TYR A 23 45.99 -6.26 -19.75
C TYR A 23 46.97 -6.24 -20.93
N GLY A 24 47.30 -7.43 -21.45
CA GLY A 24 48.23 -7.60 -22.59
C GLY A 24 47.55 -7.67 -23.96
N GLY A 25 46.26 -7.35 -24.05
CA GLY A 25 45.49 -7.43 -25.29
C GLY A 25 45.57 -6.14 -26.13
N PRO A 26 45.19 -6.19 -27.42
CA PRO A 26 45.18 -5.02 -28.29
C PRO A 26 43.91 -4.17 -28.16
N ASP A 27 42.95 -4.55 -27.31
CA ASP A 27 41.64 -3.89 -27.28
C ASP A 27 41.71 -2.52 -26.58
N GLU A 28 40.86 -1.60 -27.06
CA GLU A 28 40.61 -0.31 -26.43
C GLU A 28 39.12 -0.14 -26.15
N ILE A 29 38.77 0.64 -25.12
CA ILE A 29 37.37 1.01 -24.89
C ILE A 29 36.99 2.13 -25.85
N VAL A 30 36.10 1.84 -26.79
CA VAL A 30 35.46 2.84 -27.66
C VAL A 30 34.30 3.50 -26.92
N LEU A 31 34.37 4.81 -26.72
CA LEU A 31 33.29 5.62 -26.17
C LEU A 31 32.27 5.96 -27.25
N GLY A 32 31.04 6.32 -26.86
CA GLY A 32 29.98 6.71 -27.80
C GLY A 32 30.29 7.92 -28.68
N ASN A 33 31.35 8.68 -28.40
CA ASN A 33 31.85 9.79 -29.22
C ASN A 33 32.99 9.37 -30.18
N GLY A 34 33.27 8.08 -30.31
CA GLY A 34 34.34 7.53 -31.17
C GLY A 34 35.75 7.64 -30.60
N LYS A 35 35.93 8.26 -29.44
CA LYS A 35 37.24 8.30 -28.75
C LYS A 35 37.53 6.93 -28.13
N THR A 36 38.78 6.50 -28.20
CA THR A 36 39.25 5.29 -27.53
C THR A 36 39.99 5.60 -26.24
N LEU A 37 39.92 4.67 -25.28
CA LEU A 37 40.64 4.70 -24.01
C LEU A 37 41.43 3.40 -23.83
N SER A 38 42.68 3.52 -23.40
CA SER A 38 43.54 2.38 -23.13
C SER A 38 43.14 1.64 -21.85
N ILE A 39 43.26 0.32 -21.89
CA ILE A 39 43.05 -0.57 -20.76
C ILE A 39 44.41 -0.87 -20.16
N SER A 40 44.57 -0.67 -18.85
CA SER A 40 45.85 -0.98 -18.18
C SER A 40 45.86 -2.38 -17.56
N HIS A 41 44.77 -2.77 -16.90
CA HIS A 41 44.66 -4.02 -16.17
C HIS A 41 43.26 -4.62 -16.28
N THR A 42 43.15 -5.90 -15.97
CA THR A 42 41.87 -6.58 -15.72
C THR A 42 41.85 -7.13 -14.31
N GLY A 43 40.71 -7.05 -13.65
CA GLY A 43 40.51 -7.61 -12.31
C GLY A 43 39.07 -8.02 -12.06
N ARG A 44 38.78 -8.31 -10.79
CA ARG A 44 37.45 -8.70 -10.32
C ARG A 44 37.00 -7.77 -9.20
N THR A 45 35.70 -7.47 -9.14
CA THR A 45 35.11 -6.81 -7.97
C THR A 45 33.76 -7.41 -7.63
N SER A 46 33.13 -6.92 -6.57
CA SER A 46 31.78 -7.33 -6.20
C SER A 46 30.95 -6.16 -5.69
N ILE A 47 29.65 -6.20 -5.96
CA ILE A 47 28.68 -5.26 -5.42
C ILE A 47 27.97 -5.97 -4.24
N PRO A 48 28.13 -5.48 -3.00
CA PRO A 48 27.40 -6.03 -1.87
C PRO A 48 25.91 -5.70 -1.98
N THR A 49 25.06 -6.66 -1.61
CA THR A 49 23.60 -6.47 -1.54
C THR A 49 23.06 -6.97 -0.20
N SER A 50 21.76 -6.78 0.06
CA SER A 50 21.14 -7.14 1.33
C SER A 50 21.19 -8.65 1.65
N THR A 51 21.29 -9.52 0.63
CA THR A 51 21.21 -10.98 0.80
C THR A 51 22.41 -11.74 0.26
N ARG A 52 23.04 -11.28 -0.82
CA ARG A 52 24.28 -11.87 -1.38
C ARG A 52 25.12 -10.87 -2.17
N THR A 53 26.37 -11.17 -2.41
CA THR A 53 27.22 -10.34 -3.28
C THR A 53 26.97 -10.63 -4.76
N LEU A 54 27.02 -9.58 -5.59
CA LEU A 54 27.02 -9.70 -7.05
C LEU A 54 28.47 -9.62 -7.55
N SER A 55 28.94 -10.66 -8.21
CA SER A 55 30.28 -10.69 -8.80
C SER A 55 30.34 -9.91 -10.11
N LEU A 56 31.35 -9.06 -10.25
CA LEU A 56 31.76 -8.47 -11.52
C LEU A 56 33.12 -9.06 -11.90
N ASN A 57 33.12 -9.91 -12.92
CA ASN A 57 34.33 -10.54 -13.45
C ASN A 57 34.83 -9.75 -14.66
N ASP A 58 36.12 -9.87 -14.96
CA ASP A 58 36.76 -9.27 -16.15
C ASP A 58 36.49 -7.75 -16.23
N VAL A 59 36.71 -7.07 -15.11
CA VAL A 59 36.53 -5.63 -14.98
C VAL A 59 37.78 -4.94 -15.50
N LEU A 60 37.59 -4.09 -16.51
CA LEU A 60 38.67 -3.36 -17.16
C LEU A 60 39.05 -2.13 -16.33
N LEU A 61 40.34 -1.98 -16.02
CA LEU A 61 40.88 -0.77 -15.43
C LEU A 61 41.26 0.20 -16.55
N VAL A 62 40.56 1.34 -16.60
CA VAL A 62 40.68 2.37 -17.62
C VAL A 62 40.88 3.72 -16.92
N PRO A 63 42.13 4.17 -16.71
CA PRO A 63 42.44 5.32 -15.85
C PRO A 63 41.72 6.62 -16.23
N HIS A 64 41.45 6.82 -17.53
CA HIS A 64 40.81 8.02 -18.07
C HIS A 64 39.28 7.89 -18.21
N LEU A 65 38.67 6.85 -17.64
CA LEU A 65 37.22 6.68 -17.63
C LEU A 65 36.58 7.65 -16.63
N ARG A 66 35.46 8.26 -17.02
CA ARG A 66 34.77 9.25 -16.16
C ARG A 66 33.93 8.62 -15.05
N ASN A 67 33.28 7.49 -15.33
CA ASN A 67 32.34 6.84 -14.42
C ASN A 67 32.56 5.33 -14.44
N HIS A 68 32.39 4.66 -13.30
CA HIS A 68 32.41 3.20 -13.27
C HIS A 68 31.23 2.67 -14.06
N LEU A 69 31.48 1.71 -14.95
CA LEU A 69 30.50 1.10 -15.82
C LEU A 69 30.22 -0.32 -15.38
N VAL A 70 28.93 -0.62 -15.23
CA VAL A 70 28.44 -1.97 -15.02
C VAL A 70 27.68 -2.38 -16.29
N SER A 71 28.27 -3.27 -17.08
CA SER A 71 27.55 -3.94 -18.17
C SER A 71 26.38 -4.73 -17.61
N VAL A 72 25.16 -4.34 -17.96
CA VAL A 72 23.94 -5.03 -17.53
C VAL A 72 23.93 -6.46 -18.05
N ALA A 73 24.35 -6.67 -19.30
CA ALA A 73 24.38 -7.99 -19.92
C ALA A 73 25.33 -8.95 -19.18
N LYS A 74 26.55 -8.53 -18.88
CA LYS A 74 27.51 -9.36 -18.12
C LYS A 74 27.08 -9.58 -16.68
N LEU A 75 26.51 -8.55 -16.03
CA LEU A 75 25.97 -8.67 -14.67
C LEU A 75 24.90 -9.76 -14.59
N CYS A 76 23.90 -9.70 -15.47
CA CYS A 76 22.79 -10.63 -15.53
C CYS A 76 23.28 -12.08 -15.76
N LYS A 77 24.16 -12.27 -16.76
CA LYS A 77 24.73 -13.58 -17.10
C LYS A 77 25.54 -14.19 -15.95
N THR A 78 26.39 -13.37 -15.30
CA THR A 78 27.31 -13.85 -14.26
C THR A 78 26.58 -14.22 -12.97
N ASN A 79 25.51 -13.48 -12.64
CA ASN A 79 24.88 -13.58 -11.33
C ASN A 79 23.52 -14.26 -11.33
N ASN A 80 22.99 -14.67 -12.50
CA ASN A 80 21.62 -15.16 -12.64
C ASN A 80 20.60 -14.17 -12.06
N VAL A 81 20.65 -12.93 -12.55
CA VAL A 81 19.80 -11.82 -12.13
C VAL A 81 19.14 -11.15 -13.33
N SER A 82 18.03 -10.45 -13.09
CA SER A 82 17.41 -9.53 -14.03
C SER A 82 17.55 -8.09 -13.55
N VAL A 83 17.51 -7.14 -14.48
CA VAL A 83 17.45 -5.71 -14.20
C VAL A 83 16.14 -5.16 -14.76
N GLU A 84 15.35 -4.52 -13.89
CA GLU A 84 14.07 -3.90 -14.25
C GLU A 84 14.18 -2.38 -14.09
N PHE A 85 14.04 -1.65 -15.19
CA PHE A 85 14.15 -0.20 -15.23
C PHE A 85 12.78 0.48 -15.08
N PHE A 86 12.76 1.54 -14.28
CA PHE A 86 11.61 2.43 -14.06
C PHE A 86 12.06 3.88 -14.29
N PRO A 87 11.13 4.85 -14.46
CA PRO A 87 11.50 6.24 -14.74
C PRO A 87 12.48 6.86 -13.73
N PHE A 88 12.36 6.50 -12.45
CA PHE A 88 13.14 7.13 -11.36
C PHE A 88 14.12 6.19 -10.65
N HIS A 89 14.12 4.90 -10.98
CA HIS A 89 14.90 3.89 -10.28
C HIS A 89 15.02 2.60 -11.10
N PHE A 90 15.77 1.63 -10.60
CA PHE A 90 15.76 0.27 -11.13
C PHE A 90 15.92 -0.75 -10.02
N PHE A 91 15.53 -1.99 -10.29
CA PHE A 91 15.79 -3.13 -9.42
C PHE A 91 16.71 -4.13 -10.08
N VAL A 92 17.60 -4.74 -9.29
CA VAL A 92 18.24 -6.00 -9.62
C VAL A 92 17.52 -7.10 -8.86
N LYS A 93 16.99 -8.10 -9.56
CA LYS A 93 16.28 -9.22 -8.95
C LYS A 93 17.00 -10.53 -9.20
N ASP A 94 16.99 -11.37 -8.18
CA ASP A 94 17.45 -12.75 -8.30
C ASP A 94 16.47 -13.55 -9.16
N LEU A 95 16.93 -14.16 -10.26
CA LEU A 95 16.04 -14.88 -11.17
C LEU A 95 15.49 -16.17 -10.57
N ARG A 96 16.19 -16.76 -9.60
CA ARG A 96 15.76 -18.02 -8.95
C ARG A 96 14.66 -17.78 -7.92
N THR A 97 14.76 -16.70 -7.16
CA THR A 97 13.88 -16.42 -6.01
C THR A 97 12.89 -15.27 -6.25
N GLY A 98 13.12 -14.44 -7.27
CA GLY A 98 12.38 -13.18 -7.48
C GLY A 98 12.72 -12.08 -6.47
N ALA A 99 13.63 -12.34 -5.51
CA ALA A 99 13.99 -11.41 -4.46
C ALA A 99 14.70 -10.17 -5.04
N ARG A 100 14.36 -8.99 -4.51
CA ARG A 100 15.02 -7.74 -4.86
C ARG A 100 16.36 -7.67 -4.12
N LEU A 101 17.46 -7.73 -4.87
CA LEU A 101 18.82 -7.69 -4.34
C LEU A 101 19.28 -6.25 -4.16
N MET A 102 19.07 -5.41 -5.17
CA MET A 102 19.52 -4.02 -5.16
C MET A 102 18.43 -3.10 -5.73
N ARG A 103 18.35 -1.89 -5.17
CA ARG A 103 17.65 -0.77 -5.79
C ARG A 103 18.67 0.29 -6.17
N GLY A 104 18.70 0.69 -7.44
CA GLY A 104 19.46 1.84 -7.89
C GLY A 104 18.56 3.05 -8.18
N VAL A 105 19.17 4.15 -8.54
CA VAL A 105 18.50 5.44 -8.78
C VAL A 105 18.68 5.87 -10.23
N ASN A 106 17.71 6.57 -10.79
CA ASN A 106 17.87 7.31 -12.03
C ASN A 106 18.14 8.78 -11.66
N ILE A 107 19.28 9.32 -12.09
CA ILE A 107 19.66 10.72 -11.91
C ILE A 107 20.03 11.25 -13.28
N ASN A 108 19.32 12.29 -13.74
CA ASN A 108 19.52 12.92 -15.05
C ASN A 108 19.52 11.88 -16.20
N ASP A 109 18.51 11.02 -16.22
CA ASP A 109 18.31 9.95 -17.20
C ASP A 109 19.39 8.85 -17.21
N VAL A 110 20.25 8.82 -16.18
CA VAL A 110 21.31 7.83 -16.02
C VAL A 110 21.08 6.98 -14.79
N TYR A 111 21.18 5.66 -14.96
CA TYR A 111 20.99 4.69 -13.88
C TYR A 111 22.29 4.44 -13.12
N TYR A 112 22.28 4.75 -11.82
CA TYR A 112 23.40 4.52 -10.92
C TYR A 112 23.05 3.45 -9.88
N ALA A 113 24.01 2.58 -9.59
CA ALA A 113 23.95 1.82 -8.35
C ALA A 113 23.88 2.81 -7.19
N SER A 114 22.98 2.57 -6.26
CA SER A 114 22.99 3.28 -4.98
C SER A 114 24.16 2.71 -4.18
N THR A 115 25.39 3.10 -4.50
CA THR A 115 26.50 2.95 -3.58
C THR A 115 26.18 3.88 -2.43
N PHE A 116 25.77 3.32 -1.28
CA PHE A 116 25.93 4.06 -0.04
C PHE A 116 27.44 4.31 0.06
N PRO A 117 27.94 5.56 -0.05
CA PRO A 117 29.25 5.79 0.50
C PRO A 117 29.16 5.34 1.96
N HIS A 118 30.20 4.68 2.44
CA HIS A 118 30.55 4.64 3.87
C HIS A 118 30.85 6.07 4.38
N GLN A 119 29.95 7.02 4.15
CA GLN A 119 29.55 7.86 5.27
C GLN A 119 29.10 6.85 6.33
N PRO A 120 29.46 6.99 7.62
CA PRO A 120 28.55 6.44 8.60
C PRO A 120 27.21 6.97 8.10
N ILE A 121 26.30 6.07 7.77
CA ILE A 121 24.92 6.46 7.84
C ILE A 121 24.95 7.02 9.26
N HIS A 122 24.84 8.34 9.41
CA HIS A 122 23.76 8.80 10.21
C HIS A 122 22.56 8.03 9.62
N GLN A 123 22.42 6.76 10.02
CA GLN A 123 21.42 6.39 10.96
C GLN A 123 21.23 7.69 11.74
N LEU A 124 20.36 8.53 11.20
CA LEU A 124 19.07 8.68 11.77
C LEU A 124 18.58 7.30 12.32
N ASN A 125 19.32 6.69 13.27
CA ASN A 125 19.05 6.63 14.69
C ASN A 125 18.65 8.03 15.19
N SER A 126 17.75 8.77 14.57
CA SER A 126 16.34 8.47 14.62
C SER A 126 16.02 6.94 14.70
N SER A 127 16.17 6.17 15.78
CA SER A 127 15.97 6.46 17.20
C SER A 127 15.16 7.72 17.52
N ILE A 128 14.24 8.08 16.63
CA ILE A 128 12.90 7.95 17.06
C ILE A 128 12.70 6.42 16.95
N LYS A 129 12.75 5.60 18.00
CA LYS A 129 12.20 5.83 19.34
C LYS A 129 11.09 6.88 19.40
N THR A 130 10.43 7.19 18.28
CA THR A 130 9.00 7.10 18.24
C THR A 130 8.81 5.63 18.47
N SER A 131 8.75 5.25 19.74
CA SER A 131 7.67 4.39 20.16
C SER A 131 6.41 5.10 19.66
N GLY A 132 6.15 4.98 18.35
CA GLY A 132 5.01 5.59 17.71
C GLY A 132 3.86 5.08 18.53
N SER A 133 3.07 6.00 19.06
CA SER A 133 1.91 5.58 19.83
C SER A 133 1.14 4.58 18.97
N LEU A 134 0.54 3.59 19.60
CA LEU A 134 -0.26 2.58 18.88
C LEU A 134 -1.30 3.27 17.97
N LEU A 135 -1.75 4.47 18.36
CA LEU A 135 -2.63 5.35 17.58
C LEU A 135 -1.98 5.91 16.31
N SER A 136 -0.71 6.32 16.36
CA SER A 136 0.02 6.81 15.18
C SER A 136 0.13 5.72 14.11
N TRP A 137 0.51 4.51 14.50
CA TRP A 137 0.56 3.37 13.59
C TRP A 137 -0.82 2.99 13.05
N HIS A 138 -1.84 3.06 13.90
CA HIS A 138 -3.23 2.85 13.48
C HIS A 138 -3.65 3.82 12.36
N HIS A 139 -3.28 5.10 12.43
CA HIS A 139 -3.55 6.05 11.36
C HIS A 139 -2.75 5.75 10.09
N MET A 140 -1.44 5.49 10.21
CA MET A 140 -0.56 5.23 9.06
C MET A 140 -0.99 4.00 8.25
N PHE A 141 -1.50 2.97 8.90
CA PHE A 141 -1.97 1.74 8.26
C PHE A 141 -3.46 1.75 7.88
N GLY A 142 -4.14 2.90 7.96
CA GLY A 142 -5.51 3.03 7.49
C GLY A 142 -6.57 2.45 8.43
N HIS A 143 -6.44 2.72 9.73
CA HIS A 143 -7.41 2.33 10.76
C HIS A 143 -7.72 0.81 10.89
N PRO A 144 -6.71 -0.08 10.85
CA PRO A 144 -6.93 -1.50 11.04
C PRO A 144 -7.41 -1.80 12.47
N SER A 145 -8.03 -2.97 12.66
CA SER A 145 -8.37 -3.41 14.01
C SER A 145 -7.09 -3.53 14.85
N ILE A 146 -7.20 -3.28 16.16
CA ILE A 146 -6.03 -3.28 17.04
C ILE A 146 -5.30 -4.64 17.07
N LYS A 147 -6.04 -5.73 16.85
CA LYS A 147 -5.47 -7.08 16.70
C LYS A 147 -4.62 -7.19 15.43
N VAL A 148 -5.16 -6.77 14.28
CA VAL A 148 -4.44 -6.78 13.00
C VAL A 148 -3.23 -5.85 13.04
N LEU A 149 -3.37 -4.68 13.64
CA LEU A 149 -2.27 -3.73 13.80
C LEU A 149 -1.09 -4.34 14.58
N LYS A 150 -1.37 -5.01 15.71
CA LYS A 150 -0.32 -5.67 16.50
C LYS A 150 0.37 -6.78 15.72
N LEU A 151 -0.37 -7.57 14.93
CA LEU A 151 0.21 -8.59 14.06
C LEU A 151 1.14 -7.99 13.01
N LEU A 152 0.71 -6.91 12.34
CA LEU A 152 1.52 -6.21 11.34
C LEU A 152 2.80 -5.63 11.96
N LEU A 153 2.68 -4.93 13.08
CA LEU A 153 3.84 -4.33 13.76
C LEU A 153 4.86 -5.39 14.21
N ASN A 154 4.38 -6.53 14.74
CA ASN A 154 5.24 -7.64 15.13
C ASN A 154 5.93 -8.29 13.91
N ASN A 155 5.18 -8.54 12.83
CA ASN A 155 5.72 -9.16 11.60
C ASN A 155 6.75 -8.27 10.90
N LEU A 156 6.59 -6.95 10.99
CA LEU A 156 7.50 -5.97 10.41
C LEU A 156 8.67 -5.59 11.34
N GLY A 157 8.72 -6.12 12.57
CA GLY A 157 9.76 -5.80 13.55
C GLY A 157 9.73 -4.35 14.05
N LEU A 158 8.57 -3.69 13.99
CA LEU A 158 8.42 -2.27 14.36
C LEU A 158 8.17 -2.13 15.87
N GLY A 159 8.97 -1.30 16.54
CA GLY A 159 8.81 -1.00 17.96
C GLY A 159 7.59 -0.10 18.24
N TYR A 160 6.75 -0.50 19.19
CA TYR A 160 5.62 0.30 19.67
C TYR A 160 5.49 0.21 21.20
N ASN A 161 4.92 1.23 21.83
CA ASN A 161 4.63 1.19 23.26
C ASN A 161 3.56 0.12 23.54
N LYS A 162 3.86 -0.85 24.41
CA LYS A 162 2.95 -1.95 24.78
C LYS A 162 1.80 -1.41 25.63
N MET A 163 0.88 -0.70 24.99
CA MET A 163 -0.37 -0.30 25.60
C MET A 163 -1.33 -1.49 25.65
N SER A 164 -2.04 -1.61 26.78
CA SER A 164 -3.17 -2.51 26.93
C SER A 164 -4.15 -2.31 25.77
N ILE A 165 -4.70 -3.42 25.24
CA ILE A 165 -5.72 -3.36 24.18
C ILE A 165 -6.95 -2.57 24.67
N ALA A 166 -7.25 -2.65 25.96
CA ALA A 166 -8.42 -2.03 26.57
C ALA A 166 -8.32 -0.49 26.65
N SER A 167 -7.12 0.08 26.60
CA SER A 167 -6.91 1.54 26.63
C SER A 167 -6.66 2.16 25.25
N PHE A 168 -6.79 1.37 24.17
CA PHE A 168 -6.67 1.90 22.81
C PHE A 168 -7.99 2.55 22.36
N HIS A 169 -7.93 3.85 22.08
CA HIS A 169 -9.08 4.63 21.62
C HIS A 169 -8.75 5.43 20.36
N CYS A 170 -9.66 5.45 19.40
CA CYS A 170 -9.56 6.27 18.19
C CYS A 170 -10.94 6.85 17.87
N ASN A 171 -11.11 8.16 17.99
CA ASN A 171 -12.37 8.86 17.76
C ASN A 171 -12.99 8.54 16.40
N ALA A 172 -12.18 8.55 15.33
CA ALA A 172 -12.65 8.27 13.98
C ALA A 172 -13.20 6.83 13.87
N CYS A 173 -12.53 5.84 14.47
CA CYS A 173 -13.05 4.48 14.51
C CYS A 173 -14.30 4.36 15.37
N SER A 174 -14.35 5.02 16.52
CA SER A 174 -15.52 4.99 17.39
C SER A 174 -16.75 5.57 16.70
N LEU A 175 -16.62 6.69 15.98
CA LEU A 175 -17.74 7.30 15.26
C LEU A 175 -18.20 6.47 14.06
N ASN A 176 -17.27 5.85 13.32
CA ASN A 176 -17.59 5.17 12.07
C ASN A 176 -17.83 3.66 12.22
N LYS A 177 -17.36 3.05 13.32
CA LYS A 177 -17.48 1.60 13.59
C LYS A 177 -18.26 1.29 14.87
N SER A 178 -18.83 2.29 15.55
CA SER A 178 -19.79 2.00 16.61
C SER A 178 -21.00 1.31 16.01
N HIS A 179 -21.32 0.13 16.53
CA HIS A 179 -22.63 -0.46 16.28
C HIS A 179 -23.66 0.25 17.15
N LYS A 180 -24.85 0.45 16.59
CA LYS A 180 -26.01 0.86 17.37
C LYS A 180 -26.19 -0.18 18.49
N GLN A 181 -26.28 0.27 19.74
CA GLN A 181 -26.58 -0.64 20.83
C GLN A 181 -27.91 -1.33 20.54
N PRO A 182 -28.09 -2.60 20.98
CA PRO A 182 -29.39 -3.24 20.87
C PRO A 182 -30.43 -2.34 21.51
N PHE A 183 -31.55 -2.14 20.81
CA PHE A 183 -32.69 -1.47 21.40
C PHE A 183 -33.08 -2.26 22.66
N GLY A 184 -33.49 -1.54 23.71
CA GLY A 184 -34.19 -2.21 24.80
C GLY A 184 -35.43 -2.91 24.24
N ASP A 185 -35.90 -3.96 24.92
CA ASP A 185 -37.18 -4.56 24.56
C ASP A 185 -38.27 -3.50 24.75
N ASP A 186 -38.68 -2.88 23.65
CA ASP A 186 -39.87 -2.03 23.60
C ASP A 186 -41.08 -2.95 23.77
N SER A 187 -41.52 -3.07 25.02
CA SER A 187 -42.67 -3.90 25.38
C SER A 187 -43.99 -3.20 25.05
N PHE A 188 -44.21 -2.89 23.77
CA PHE A 188 -45.56 -2.59 23.30
C PHE A 188 -46.42 -3.83 23.57
N LYS A 189 -47.36 -3.72 24.50
CA LYS A 189 -48.32 -4.76 24.86
C LYS A 189 -49.72 -4.19 24.66
N ALA A 190 -50.58 -4.96 24.01
CA ALA A 190 -52.02 -4.73 24.04
C ALA A 190 -52.68 -5.98 24.61
N SER A 191 -53.71 -5.76 25.42
CA SER A 191 -54.52 -6.77 26.11
C SER A 191 -55.91 -6.92 25.48
N LYS A 192 -56.36 -5.93 24.71
CA LYS A 192 -57.67 -5.93 24.03
C LYS A 192 -57.60 -5.28 22.65
N PRO A 193 -58.54 -5.60 21.72
CA PRO A 193 -58.64 -4.94 20.43
C PRO A 193 -58.75 -3.42 20.58
N LEU A 194 -58.12 -2.69 19.65
CA LEU A 194 -58.14 -1.23 19.52
C LEU A 194 -57.38 -0.47 20.63
N GLU A 195 -56.65 -1.16 21.51
CA GLU A 195 -55.83 -0.54 22.55
C GLU A 195 -54.56 0.12 22.00
N LEU A 196 -54.00 -0.44 20.92
CA LEU A 196 -52.83 0.09 20.24
C LEU A 196 -52.98 -0.11 18.73
N ILE A 197 -52.96 0.98 17.97
CA ILE A 197 -53.09 0.97 16.51
C ILE A 197 -51.83 1.57 15.90
N TYR A 198 -51.20 0.84 14.99
CA TYR A 198 -50.10 1.35 14.16
C TYR A 198 -50.70 1.96 12.89
N SER A 199 -50.27 3.15 12.55
CA SER A 199 -50.64 3.79 11.28
C SER A 199 -49.42 4.10 10.44
N ASP A 200 -49.48 3.81 9.15
CA ASP A 200 -48.43 4.21 8.20
C ASP A 200 -49.05 4.63 6.86
N VAL A 201 -48.38 5.57 6.17
CA VAL A 201 -48.84 6.17 4.92
C VAL A 201 -47.86 5.83 3.81
N TRP A 202 -48.36 5.08 2.84
CA TRP A 202 -47.58 4.62 1.70
C TRP A 202 -48.02 5.33 0.42
N GLY A 203 -47.05 5.67 -0.43
CA GLY A 203 -47.30 6.25 -1.75
C GLY A 203 -47.25 5.19 -2.84
N LEU A 204 -48.14 5.31 -3.82
CA LEU A 204 -48.17 4.44 -5.00
C LEU A 204 -47.16 4.91 -6.05
N VAL A 205 -46.61 3.95 -6.81
CA VAL A 205 -45.81 4.23 -8.01
C VAL A 205 -46.68 4.74 -9.17
N GLN A 206 -47.98 4.38 -9.18
CA GLN A 206 -48.96 4.81 -10.18
C GLN A 206 -50.26 5.26 -9.50
N ILE A 207 -50.80 6.40 -9.97
CA ILE A 207 -52.04 7.01 -9.48
C ILE A 207 -53.23 6.22 -10.03
N SER A 208 -54.26 5.98 -9.21
CA SER A 208 -55.48 5.30 -9.65
C SER A 208 -56.31 6.18 -10.60
N ASN A 209 -57.25 5.58 -11.35
CA ASN A 209 -58.15 6.30 -12.24
C ASN A 209 -58.98 7.38 -11.52
N ASP A 210 -59.30 7.18 -10.24
CA ASP A 210 -60.05 8.13 -9.40
C ASP A 210 -59.17 9.18 -8.70
N GLY A 211 -57.86 9.17 -9.00
CA GLY A 211 -56.88 10.15 -8.51
C GLY A 211 -56.30 9.86 -7.12
N TYR A 212 -56.40 8.62 -6.62
CA TYR A 212 -55.75 8.22 -5.37
C TYR A 212 -54.28 7.89 -5.60
N ALA A 213 -53.40 8.50 -4.82
CA ALA A 213 -51.94 8.38 -4.97
C ALA A 213 -51.25 7.79 -3.73
N TYR A 214 -51.98 7.65 -2.63
CA TYR A 214 -51.49 7.12 -1.36
C TYR A 214 -52.54 6.20 -0.75
N TYR A 215 -52.13 5.41 0.23
CA TYR A 215 -53.04 4.75 1.15
C TYR A 215 -52.51 4.87 2.57
N ILE A 216 -53.43 4.99 3.54
CA ILE A 216 -53.13 4.87 4.95
C ILE A 216 -53.55 3.48 5.41
N ILE A 217 -52.64 2.79 6.10
CA ILE A 217 -52.92 1.51 6.76
C ILE A 217 -53.05 1.76 8.25
N PHE A 218 -54.10 1.21 8.86
CA PHE A 218 -54.21 1.06 10.30
C PHE A 218 -54.14 -0.42 10.66
N VAL A 219 -53.27 -0.79 11.59
CA VAL A 219 -53.11 -2.17 12.06
C VAL A 219 -53.35 -2.19 13.56
N ASP A 220 -54.39 -2.91 14.00
CA ASP A 220 -54.61 -3.17 15.42
C ASP A 220 -53.55 -4.15 15.95
N PHE A 221 -52.87 -3.76 17.03
CA PHE A 221 -51.76 -4.56 17.57
C PHE A 221 -52.22 -5.87 18.18
N TYR A 222 -53.42 -5.92 18.78
CA TYR A 222 -53.92 -7.11 19.46
C TYR A 222 -54.49 -8.12 18.46
N SER A 223 -55.50 -7.73 17.70
CA SER A 223 -56.22 -8.61 16.77
C SER A 223 -55.51 -8.83 15.44
N LYS A 224 -54.50 -8.01 15.12
CA LYS A 224 -53.86 -7.93 13.80
C LYS A 224 -54.80 -7.53 12.66
N TYR A 225 -56.01 -7.05 12.99
CA TYR A 225 -56.95 -6.55 12.00
C TYR A 225 -56.37 -5.31 11.32
N THR A 226 -56.49 -5.25 10.00
CA THR A 226 -55.88 -4.21 9.17
C THR A 226 -56.95 -3.50 8.35
N TRP A 227 -56.98 -2.18 8.43
CA TRP A 227 -57.79 -1.31 7.56
C TRP A 227 -56.88 -0.59 6.57
N LEU A 228 -57.32 -0.50 5.32
CA LEU A 228 -56.63 0.25 4.28
C LEU A 228 -57.59 1.27 3.68
N TYR A 229 -57.18 2.53 3.65
CA TYR A 229 -57.96 3.61 3.06
C TYR A 229 -57.14 4.35 2.00
N PRO A 230 -57.59 4.40 0.74
CA PRO A 230 -56.92 5.19 -0.29
C PRO A 230 -57.13 6.69 -0.04
N ILE A 231 -56.08 7.50 -0.21
CA ILE A 231 -56.11 8.96 -0.06
C ILE A 231 -55.39 9.65 -1.23
N LYS A 232 -55.77 10.90 -1.55
CA LYS A 232 -55.27 11.62 -2.73
C LYS A 232 -53.96 12.36 -2.44
N ARG A 233 -53.81 12.94 -1.24
CA ARG A 233 -52.62 13.66 -0.80
C ARG A 233 -52.15 13.14 0.56
N LYS A 234 -50.84 13.20 0.84
CA LYS A 234 -50.32 12.90 2.19
C LYS A 234 -50.91 13.82 3.28
N SER A 235 -51.28 15.04 2.93
CA SER A 235 -51.96 15.98 3.84
C SER A 235 -53.41 15.59 4.17
N ASP A 236 -54.00 14.65 3.42
CA ASP A 236 -55.35 14.15 3.67
C ASP A 236 -55.38 13.10 4.79
N VAL A 237 -54.23 12.86 5.43
CA VAL A 237 -54.12 12.21 6.75
C VAL A 237 -54.71 13.18 7.79
N ALA A 238 -56.02 13.35 7.75
CA ALA A 238 -56.75 14.01 8.81
C ALA A 238 -56.62 13.13 10.05
N ILE A 239 -56.29 13.73 11.20
CA ILE A 239 -56.35 13.09 12.52
C ILE A 239 -57.75 12.47 12.63
N PRO A 240 -57.91 11.15 12.51
CA PRO A 240 -59.22 10.57 12.59
C PRO A 240 -59.56 10.58 14.07
N THR A 241 -60.53 11.41 14.46
CA THR A 241 -61.46 10.98 15.49
C THR A 241 -62.06 9.69 14.95
N ILE A 242 -61.49 8.54 15.33
CA ILE A 242 -62.04 7.24 14.99
C ILE A 242 -63.38 7.18 15.74
N GLN A 243 -64.47 7.63 15.11
CA GLN A 243 -65.80 7.32 15.58
C GLN A 243 -66.04 5.84 15.29
N ILE A 244 -65.68 5.03 16.27
CA ILE A 244 -66.11 3.63 16.32
C ILE A 244 -67.58 3.68 16.71
N SER A 245 -68.46 3.60 15.71
CA SER A 245 -69.88 3.38 15.97
C SER A 245 -70.03 1.98 16.58
N SER A 246 -70.41 1.95 17.86
CA SER A 246 -70.84 0.77 18.61
C SER A 246 -72.09 0.13 18.01
#